data_AF-A0A327HJK2-F1
#
_entry.id   AF-A0A327HJK2-F1
#
_cell.length_a   1.000
_cell.length_b   1.000
_cell.length_c   1.000
_cell.angle_alpha   90.00
_cell.angle_beta   90.00
_cell.angle_gamma   90.00
#
_symmetry.space_group_name_H-M   'P 1'
#
loop_
_entity.id
_entity.type
_entity.pdbx_description
1 polymer ?
#
loop_
_entity_poly.entity_id
_entity_poly.type
_entity_poly.pdbx_seq_one_letter_code
_entity_poly.pdbx_strand_id
1 'polypeptide(L)'
;MRKAIGLVLLIVLGTMPLQTSAQISVAAVDLSCANVNDDSDLPLLIINTDSNVTTGNVSCTVTNPNSYAQRIMIQIDIDNLNATSPSSISLGPNAEETFNVTISASQNVTELIEILR
;
A
#
# COMPACT_ATOMS: atom_id res chain seq x y z
N MET A 1 -61.25 -20.69 4.18
CA MET A 1 -60.79 -19.28 4.14
C MET A 1 -59.60 -18.98 5.05
N ARG A 2 -59.52 -19.54 6.27
CA ARG A 2 -58.38 -19.31 7.20
C ARG A 2 -56.99 -19.72 6.66
N LYS A 3 -56.92 -20.77 5.84
CA LYS A 3 -55.65 -21.25 5.23
C LYS A 3 -55.12 -20.34 4.12
N ALA A 4 -56.00 -19.64 3.41
CA ALA A 4 -55.61 -18.70 2.35
C ALA A 4 -55.00 -17.42 2.91
N ILE A 5 -55.48 -16.98 4.08
CA ILE A 5 -54.98 -15.78 4.78
C ILE A 5 -53.52 -15.99 5.23
N GLY A 6 -53.18 -17.18 5.74
CA GLY A 6 -51.80 -17.48 6.15
C GLY A 6 -50.82 -17.49 4.98
N LEU A 7 -51.25 -17.96 3.80
CA LEU A 7 -50.41 -18.00 2.60
C LEU A 7 -50.16 -16.61 2.01
N VAL A 8 -51.20 -15.76 1.99
CA VAL A 8 -51.06 -14.36 1.55
C VAL A 8 -50.14 -13.57 2.47
N LEU A 9 -50.22 -13.82 3.79
CA LEU A 9 -49.34 -13.16 4.77
C LEU A 9 -47.86 -13.53 4.55
N LEU A 10 -47.56 -14.81 4.34
CA LEU A 10 -46.19 -15.27 4.07
C LEU A 10 -45.59 -14.68 2.79
N ILE A 11 -46.40 -14.50 1.75
CA ILE A 11 -45.95 -13.90 0.49
C ILE A 11 -45.60 -12.41 0.68
N VAL A 12 -46.36 -11.67 1.48
CA VAL A 12 -46.10 -10.25 1.76
C VAL A 12 -44.85 -10.03 2.62
N LEU A 13 -44.52 -10.95 3.54
CA LEU A 13 -43.27 -10.86 4.30
C LEU A 13 -42.02 -11.22 3.46
N GLY A 14 -42.17 -12.04 2.41
CA GLY A 14 -41.05 -12.47 1.56
C GLY A 14 -40.56 -11.43 0.54
N THR A 15 -41.35 -10.37 0.28
CA THR A 15 -41.00 -9.33 -0.69
C THR A 15 -40.24 -8.15 -0.09
N MET A 16 -39.87 -8.19 1.19
CA MET A 16 -39.00 -7.17 1.76
C MET A 16 -37.62 -7.27 1.10
N PRO A 17 -37.15 -6.24 0.37
CA PRO A 17 -35.81 -6.27 -0.18
C PRO A 17 -34.85 -6.30 1.01
N LEU A 18 -34.15 -7.42 1.19
CA LEU A 18 -32.97 -7.43 2.04
C LEU A 18 -32.01 -6.43 1.42
N GLN A 19 -31.81 -5.30 2.10
CA GLN A 19 -30.78 -4.34 1.76
C GLN A 19 -29.44 -5.02 2.03
N THR A 20 -29.01 -5.86 1.09
CA THR A 20 -27.63 -6.29 1.02
C THR A 20 -26.83 -5.08 0.58
N SER A 21 -26.34 -4.31 1.56
CA SER A 21 -25.21 -3.45 1.33
C SER A 21 -24.04 -4.37 1.03
N ALA A 22 -23.86 -4.71 -0.25
CA ALA A 22 -22.59 -5.18 -0.75
C ALA A 22 -21.61 -4.04 -0.53
N GLN A 23 -21.02 -3.99 0.67
CA GLN A 23 -19.91 -3.12 0.96
C GLN A 23 -18.79 -3.66 0.06
N ILE A 24 -18.54 -2.92 -1.02
CA ILE A 24 -17.34 -3.08 -1.82
C ILE A 24 -16.20 -2.79 -0.84
N SER A 25 -15.68 -3.84 -0.20
CA SER A 25 -14.47 -3.74 0.62
C SER A 25 -13.33 -3.53 -0.37
N VAL A 26 -13.07 -2.27 -0.70
CA VAL A 26 -11.84 -1.90 -1.39
C VAL A 26 -10.72 -2.24 -0.41
N ALA A 27 -9.84 -3.15 -0.80
CA ALA A 27 -8.63 -3.43 -0.07
C ALA A 27 -7.83 -2.13 0.09
N ALA A 28 -7.83 -1.58 1.29
CA ALA A 28 -7.07 -0.36 1.59
C ALA A 28 -5.64 -0.75 1.98
N VAL A 29 -4.65 -0.05 1.45
CA VAL A 29 -3.24 -0.19 1.83
C VAL A 29 -2.72 1.21 2.06
N ASP A 30 -2.06 1.42 3.20
CA ASP A 30 -1.36 2.67 3.50
C ASP A 30 0.15 2.41 3.39
N LEU A 31 0.87 3.27 2.65
CA LEU A 31 2.31 3.16 2.44
C LEU A 31 2.94 4.52 2.70
N SER A 32 3.85 4.58 3.67
CA SER A 32 4.58 5.79 4.03
C SER A 32 6.08 5.53 4.00
N CYS A 33 6.85 6.42 3.37
CA CYS A 33 8.31 6.30 3.25
C CYS A 33 8.99 7.53 3.87
N ALA A 34 10.04 7.28 4.64
CA ALA A 34 10.85 8.30 5.30
C ALA A 34 12.34 8.10 4.98
N ASN A 35 13.07 9.21 4.92
CA ASN A 35 14.53 9.16 4.92
C ASN A 35 15.03 8.67 6.29
N VAL A 36 16.14 7.94 6.33
CA VAL A 36 16.73 7.41 7.58
C VAL A 36 17.06 8.53 8.59
N ASN A 37 17.21 9.78 8.12
CA ASN A 37 17.52 10.93 8.94
C ASN A 37 16.30 11.78 9.34
N ASP A 38 15.07 11.38 8.98
CA ASP A 38 13.77 11.98 9.37
C ASP A 38 13.63 13.52 9.21
N ASP A 39 14.51 14.15 8.43
CA ASP A 39 14.49 15.60 8.25
C ASP A 39 13.44 15.97 7.20
N SER A 40 12.42 16.73 7.61
CA SER A 40 11.27 17.09 6.77
C SER A 40 11.61 18.06 5.65
N ASP A 41 12.75 18.77 5.75
CA ASP A 41 13.23 19.72 4.75
C ASP A 41 14.22 19.08 3.75
N LEU A 42 14.60 17.82 3.96
CA LEU A 42 15.48 17.09 3.05
C LEU A 42 14.67 16.20 2.08
N PRO A 43 15.16 16.05 0.83
CA PRO A 43 14.58 15.10 -0.13
C PRO A 43 14.60 13.68 0.45
N LEU A 44 13.63 12.85 0.03
CA LEU A 44 13.47 11.46 0.44
C LEU A 44 14.78 10.67 0.27
N LEU A 45 15.53 10.97 -0.79
CA LEU A 45 16.86 10.43 -1.01
C LEU A 45 17.74 11.38 -1.82
N ILE A 46 19.02 11.46 -1.46
CA ILE A 46 20.07 12.15 -2.24
C ILE A 46 21.06 11.10 -2.74
N ILE A 47 21.23 11.03 -4.06
CA ILE A 47 22.28 10.25 -4.70
C ILE A 47 23.20 11.24 -5.42
N ASN A 48 24.49 11.19 -5.08
CA ASN A 48 25.50 12.08 -5.64
C ASN A 48 26.72 11.26 -6.09
N THR A 49 26.81 11.06 -7.40
CA THR A 49 27.89 10.28 -8.03
C THR A 49 29.24 11.00 -7.99
N ASP A 50 29.27 12.33 -7.95
CA ASP A 50 30.50 13.13 -7.82
C ASP A 50 31.12 13.05 -6.41
N SER A 51 30.28 12.83 -5.39
CA SER A 51 30.68 12.70 -3.99
C SER A 51 30.90 11.25 -3.56
N ASN A 52 30.93 10.30 -4.50
CA ASN A 52 30.97 8.84 -4.27
C ASN A 52 29.77 8.28 -3.47
N VAL A 53 28.66 9.01 -3.37
CA VAL A 53 27.42 8.56 -2.74
C VAL A 53 26.52 8.00 -3.83
N THR A 54 26.77 6.75 -4.21
CA THR A 54 26.08 6.07 -5.32
C THR A 54 24.89 5.25 -4.87
N THR A 55 24.66 5.14 -3.56
CA THR A 55 23.59 4.33 -2.96
C THR A 55 22.90 5.13 -1.87
N GLY A 56 21.58 4.99 -1.78
CA GLY A 56 20.77 5.56 -0.74
C GLY A 56 19.69 4.60 -0.24
N ASN A 57 19.32 4.75 1.02
CA ASN A 57 18.35 3.89 1.69
C ASN A 57 17.15 4.71 2.16
N VAL A 58 15.96 4.18 1.92
CA VAL A 58 14.67 4.74 2.37
C VAL A 58 13.96 3.69 3.20
N SER A 59 13.40 4.07 4.33
CA SER A 59 12.60 3.17 5.18
C SER A 59 11.13 3.40 4.86
N CYS A 60 10.41 2.35 4.47
CA CYS A 60 8.98 2.41 4.18
C CYS A 60 8.19 1.52 5.13
N THR A 61 7.09 2.04 5.66
CA THR A 61 6.13 1.33 6.48
C THR A 61 4.85 1.13 5.69
N VAL A 62 4.42 -0.13 5.61
CA VAL A 62 3.16 -0.52 4.98
C VAL A 62 2.19 -0.98 6.06
N THR A 63 0.95 -0.49 5.98
CA THR A 63 -0.09 -0.79 6.97
C THR A 63 -1.32 -1.38 6.28
N ASN A 64 -1.84 -2.46 6.88
CA ASN A 64 -3.09 -3.10 6.47
C ASN A 64 -4.24 -2.66 7.40
N PRO A 65 -5.00 -1.61 7.09
CA PRO A 65 -6.14 -1.16 7.89
C PRO A 65 -7.37 -2.09 7.84
N ASN A 66 -7.29 -3.21 7.11
CA ASN A 66 -8.43 -4.10 6.93
C ASN A 66 -8.51 -5.14 8.04
N SER A 67 -9.71 -5.66 8.25
CA SER A 67 -9.99 -6.71 9.24
C SER A 67 -9.60 -8.12 8.77
N TYR A 68 -8.90 -8.26 7.65
CA TYR A 68 -8.45 -9.53 7.09
C TYR A 68 -7.00 -9.44 6.61
N ALA A 69 -6.32 -10.60 6.58
CA ALA A 69 -4.95 -10.71 6.12
C ALA A 69 -4.85 -10.48 4.60
N GLN A 70 -3.79 -9.83 4.17
CA GLN A 70 -3.57 -9.46 2.77
C GLN A 70 -2.12 -9.61 2.36
N ARG A 71 -1.93 -9.85 1.06
CA ARG A 71 -0.62 -9.77 0.41
C ARG A 71 -0.57 -8.46 -0.39
N ILE A 72 0.29 -7.55 0.04
CA ILE A 72 0.57 -6.30 -0.65
C ILE A 72 1.73 -6.54 -1.61
N MET A 73 1.57 -6.11 -2.86
CA MET A 73 2.63 -6.17 -3.88
C MET A 73 3.33 -4.81 -3.92
N ILE A 74 4.65 -4.81 -3.86
CA ILE A 74 5.46 -3.59 -3.86
C ILE A 74 6.09 -3.43 -5.23
N GLN A 75 5.86 -2.28 -5.85
CA GLN A 75 6.45 -1.90 -7.13
C GLN A 75 7.15 -0.56 -6.95
N ILE A 76 8.39 -0.50 -7.43
CA ILE A 76 9.18 0.73 -7.44
C ILE A 76 9.37 1.10 -8.89
N ASP A 77 8.90 2.29 -9.23
CA ASP A 77 9.07 2.90 -10.54
C ASP A 77 10.11 4.01 -10.39
N ILE A 78 11.30 3.80 -10.96
CA ILE A 78 12.39 4.76 -10.96
C ILE A 78 13.11 4.73 -12.31
N ASP A 79 13.37 5.91 -12.86
CA ASP A 79 14.05 6.05 -14.14
C ASP A 79 15.57 5.91 -13.98
N ASN A 80 16.19 5.07 -14.81
CA ASN A 80 17.65 4.92 -14.94
C ASN A 80 18.41 4.64 -13.62
N LEU A 81 17.71 4.15 -12.61
CA LEU A 81 18.23 3.81 -11.29
C LEU A 81 17.89 2.35 -10.95
N ASN A 82 18.69 1.74 -10.08
CA ASN A 82 18.47 0.38 -9.62
C ASN A 82 17.91 0.41 -8.20
N ALA A 83 16.70 -0.10 -8.00
CA ALA A 83 16.10 -0.27 -6.69
C ALA A 83 16.04 -1.74 -6.28
N THR A 84 16.29 -1.97 -5.00
CA THR A 84 16.10 -3.26 -4.33
C THR A 84 15.11 -3.09 -3.19
N SER A 85 14.02 -3.86 -3.24
CA SER A 85 13.00 -3.95 -2.20
C SER A 85 12.40 -5.36 -2.17
N PRO A 86 11.68 -5.73 -1.10
CA PRO A 86 10.77 -6.88 -1.17
C PRO A 86 9.76 -6.69 -2.30
N SER A 87 9.41 -7.78 -2.99
CA SER A 87 8.41 -7.78 -4.07
C SER A 87 6.97 -7.87 -3.55
N SER A 88 6.78 -8.46 -2.37
CA SER A 88 5.50 -8.51 -1.69
C SER A 88 5.67 -8.70 -0.19
N ILE A 89 4.68 -8.23 0.57
CA ILE A 89 4.62 -8.32 2.02
C ILE A 89 3.26 -8.91 2.40
N SER A 90 3.25 -9.84 3.36
CA SER A 90 2.02 -10.48 3.83
C SER A 90 1.68 -9.98 5.23
N LEU A 91 0.66 -9.14 5.32
CA LEU A 91 0.23 -8.55 6.58
C LEU A 91 -1.02 -9.23 7.12
N GLY A 92 -1.03 -9.44 8.44
CA GLY A 92 -2.24 -9.78 9.18
C GLY A 92 -3.24 -8.62 9.21
N PRO A 93 -4.44 -8.84 9.78
CA PRO A 93 -5.42 -7.76 9.96
C PRO A 93 -4.90 -6.69 10.92
N ASN A 94 -5.06 -5.41 10.57
CA ASN A 94 -4.56 -4.26 11.34
C ASN A 94 -3.06 -4.30 11.69
N ALA A 95 -2.28 -5.04 10.89
CA ALA A 95 -0.84 -5.16 11.08
C ALA A 95 -0.10 -4.15 10.20
N GLU A 96 1.11 -3.79 10.62
CA GLU A 96 2.06 -2.98 9.87
C GLU A 96 3.42 -3.67 9.81
N GLU A 97 4.19 -3.38 8.76
CA GLU A 97 5.56 -3.88 8.60
C GLU A 97 6.44 -2.80 7.95
N THR A 98 7.67 -2.70 8.44
CA THR A 98 8.67 -1.75 7.93
C THR A 98 9.72 -2.49 7.12
N PHE A 99 10.03 -1.99 5.93
CA PHE A 99 11.05 -2.53 5.04
C PHE A 99 11.93 -1.42 4.48
N ASN A 100 13.17 -1.77 4.15
CA ASN A 100 14.11 -0.84 3.54
C ASN A 100 14.13 -1.00 2.03
N VAL A 101 14.08 0.13 1.34
CA VAL A 101 14.33 0.25 -0.09
C VAL A 101 15.74 0.78 -0.29
N THR A 102 16.55 0.05 -1.03
CA THR A 102 17.90 0.49 -1.41
C THR A 102 17.88 0.94 -2.85
N ILE A 103 18.21 2.19 -3.12
CA ILE A 103 18.27 2.77 -4.46
C ILE A 103 19.74 3.05 -4.76
N SER A 104 20.19 2.68 -5.95
CA SER A 104 21.56 2.86 -6.40
C SER A 104 21.60 3.48 -7.79
N ALA A 105 22.55 4.38 -7.99
CA ALA A 105 22.84 4.94 -9.29
C ALA A 105 23.29 3.85 -10.26
N SER A 106 22.70 3.83 -11.46
CA SER A 106 23.30 3.12 -12.59
C SER A 106 24.60 3.83 -13.00
N GLN A 107 25.57 3.10 -13.56
CA GLN A 107 26.91 3.62 -13.92
C GLN A 107 26.90 4.80 -14.92
N ASN A 108 25.72 5.19 -15.44
CA ASN A 108 25.54 6.28 -16.40
C ASN A 108 24.90 7.54 -15.79
N VAL A 109 24.67 7.58 -14.48
CA VAL A 109 24.20 8.80 -13.81
C VAL A 109 25.41 9.69 -13.51
N THR A 110 25.38 10.94 -13.94
CA THR A 110 26.45 11.94 -13.69
C THR A 110 25.82 13.26 -13.23
N GLU A 111 24.85 13.19 -12.32
CA GLU A 111 24.18 14.36 -11.75
C GLU A 111 23.70 14.06 -10.31
N LEU A 112 23.49 15.12 -9.52
CA LEU A 112 22.79 15.05 -8.24
C LEU A 112 21.34 14.65 -8.49
N ILE A 113 20.91 13.53 -7.90
CA ILE A 113 19.51 13.10 -7.94
C ILE A 113 18.89 13.30 -6.56
N GLU A 114 17.81 14.08 -6.54
CA GLU A 114 16.95 14.28 -5.38
C GLU A 114 15.59 13.63 -5.64
N ILE A 115 15.25 12.62 -4.83
CA ILE A 115 13.92 11.99 -4.87
C ILE A 115 13.02 12.78 -3.91
N LEU A 116 11.97 13.41 -4.42
CA LEU A 116 10.99 14.16 -3.63
C LEU A 116 9.92 13.20 -3.05
N ARG A 117 9.28 13.62 -1.95
CA ARG A 117 8.24 12.84 -1.24
C ARG A 117 6.88 12.90 -1.94
#